data_AF-A0A415PSW2-F1
#
_entry.id   AF-A0A415PSW2-F1
#
_cell.length_a   1.000
_cell.length_b   1.000
_cell.length_c   1.000
_cell.angle_alpha   90.00
_cell.angle_beta   90.00
_cell.angle_gamma   90.00
#
_symmetry.space_group_name_H-M   'P 1'
#
loop_
_entity.id
_entity.type
_entity.pdbx_description
1 polymer ?
#
loop_
_entity_poly.entity_id
_entity_poly.type
_entity_poly.pdbx_seq_one_letter_code
_entity_poly.pdbx_strand_id
1 'polypeptide(L)' 'MEIFKIRTYGRTELAQLYCPALCPQAAFRKLNQWIDFHPTLRHELHALVPSDRVRTYTPAQVRLIVEALGEPDV' A
#
# COMPACT_ATOMS: atom_id res chain seq x y z
N MET A 1 7.40 20.06 0.04
CA MET A 1 8.12 18.89 0.58
C MET A 1 7.21 18.26 1.59
N GLU A 2 6.23 17.49 1.10
CA GLU A 2 5.43 16.66 1.97
C GLU A 2 6.32 15.48 2.36
N ILE A 3 6.40 15.17 3.65
CA ILE A 3 7.19 14.04 4.12
C ILE A 3 6.21 12.88 4.22
N PHE A 4 6.50 11.78 3.53
CA PHE A 4 5.71 10.56 3.69
C PHE A 4 5.72 10.11 5.15
N LYS A 5 4.55 9.77 5.70
CA LYS A 5 4.41 9.37 7.10
C LYS A 5 3.72 8.03 7.18
N ILE A 6 4.36 7.06 7.81
CA ILE A 6 3.74 5.77 8.10
C ILE A 6 2.57 5.98 9.08
N ARG A 7 1.35 5.93 8.56
CA ARG A 7 0.10 6.00 9.32
C ARG A 7 -0.95 5.08 8.70
N THR A 8 -2.13 4.98 9.30
CA THR A 8 -3.25 4.30 8.63
C THR A 8 -3.65 5.08 7.38
N TYR A 9 -3.63 4.42 6.23
CA TYR A 9 -4.04 4.98 4.96
C TYR A 9 -5.26 4.25 4.40
N GLY A 10 -6.12 4.96 3.66
CA GLY A 10 -7.09 4.30 2.79
C GLY A 10 -6.40 3.45 1.72
N ARG A 11 -6.98 2.30 1.34
CA ARG A 11 -6.39 1.41 0.32
C ARG A 11 -6.09 2.12 -1.02
N THR A 12 -6.96 3.05 -1.41
CA THR A 12 -6.78 3.90 -2.60
C THR A 12 -5.95 5.14 -2.30
N GLU A 13 -5.99 5.66 -1.07
CA GLU A 13 -5.19 6.83 -0.66
C GLU A 13 -3.70 6.49 -0.75
N LEU A 14 -3.27 5.37 -0.15
CA LEU A 14 -1.88 4.91 -0.24
C LEU A 14 -1.47 4.71 -1.71
N ALA A 15 -2.31 4.03 -2.49
CA ALA A 15 -2.01 3.76 -3.89
C ALA A 15 -1.87 5.05 -4.72
N GLN A 16 -2.65 6.09 -4.41
CA GLN A 16 -2.53 7.39 -5.06
C GLN A 16 -1.23 8.11 -4.72
N LEU A 17 -0.68 7.94 -3.52
CA LEU A 17 0.64 8.48 -3.19
C LEU A 17 1.73 7.90 -4.10
N TYR A 18 1.66 6.60 -4.40
CA TYR A 18 2.58 5.97 -5.35
C TYR A 18 2.29 6.30 -6.82
N CYS A 19 1.04 6.57 -7.16
CA CYS A 19 0.58 6.77 -8.53
C CYS A 19 -0.43 7.93 -8.61
N PRO A 20 0.01 9.19 -8.43
CA PRO A 20 -0.89 10.34 -8.38
C PRO A 20 -1.52 10.66 -9.73
N ALA A 21 -0.88 10.24 -10.84
CA ALA A 21 -1.39 10.44 -12.19
C ALA A 21 -2.56 9.49 -12.57
N LEU A 22 -2.81 8.45 -11.78
CA LEU A 22 -3.87 7.47 -12.05
C LEU A 22 -5.14 7.81 -11.26
N CYS A 23 -6.29 7.27 -11.67
CA CYS A 23 -7.49 7.30 -10.84
C CYS A 23 -7.32 6.36 -9.63
N PRO A 24 -8.00 6.62 -8.49
CA PRO A 24 -7.83 5.85 -7.25
C PRO A 24 -8.01 4.34 -7.41
N GLN A 25 -8.96 3.89 -8.25
CA GLN A 25 -9.14 2.47 -8.56
C GLN A 25 -7.99 1.90 -9.40
N ALA A 26 -7.50 2.64 -10.39
CA ALA A 26 -6.40 2.20 -11.25
C ALA A 26 -5.08 2.15 -10.46
N ALA A 27 -4.83 3.16 -9.62
CA ALA A 27 -3.70 3.17 -8.70
C ALA A 27 -3.74 1.97 -7.75
N PHE A 28 -4.91 1.66 -7.16
CA PHE A 28 -5.05 0.49 -6.29
C PHE A 28 -4.80 -0.83 -7.02
N ARG A 29 -5.29 -0.98 -8.26
CA ARG A 29 -5.01 -2.17 -9.06
C ARG A 29 -3.51 -2.32 -9.35
N LYS A 30 -2.83 -1.21 -9.67
CA LYS A 30 -1.38 -1.20 -9.91
C LYS A 30 -0.59 -1.54 -8.64
N LEU A 31 -0.96 -0.97 -7.50
CA LEU A 31 -0.39 -1.31 -6.21
C LEU A 31 -0.59 -2.80 -5.87
N ASN A 32 -1.80 -3.33 -6.08
CA ASN A 32 -2.06 -4.76 -5.89
C ASN A 32 -1.24 -5.64 -6.81
N GLN A 33 -1.04 -5.25 -8.08
CA GLN A 33 -0.15 -5.98 -8.99
C GLN A 33 1.29 -6.01 -8.47
N TRP A 34 1.78 -4.90 -7.92
CA TRP A 34 3.09 -4.87 -7.30
C TRP A 34 3.15 -5.77 -6.07
N ILE A 35 2.13 -5.73 -5.20
CA ILE A 35 2.03 -6.65 -4.04
C ILE A 35 2.00 -8.11 -4.48
N ASP A 36 1.27 -8.44 -5.55
CA ASP A 36 1.16 -9.80 -6.08
C ASP A 36 2.49 -10.29 -6.69
N PHE A 37 3.27 -9.38 -7.28
CA PHE A 37 4.61 -9.66 -7.77
C PHE A 37 5.60 -10.02 -6.65
N HIS A 38 5.32 -9.61 -5.40
CA HIS A 38 6.10 -9.93 -4.21
C HIS A 38 5.35 -10.95 -3.33
N PRO A 39 5.52 -12.27 -3.56
CA PRO A 39 4.76 -13.30 -2.84
C PRO A 39 4.97 -13.26 -1.32
N THR A 40 6.17 -12.85 -0.88
CA THR A 40 6.48 -12.64 0.55
C THR A 40 5.68 -11.48 1.14
N LEU A 41 5.55 -10.37 0.42
CA LEU A 41 4.81 -9.20 0.88
C LEU A 41 3.33 -9.52 1.07
N ARG A 42 2.71 -10.24 0.12
CA ARG A 42 1.32 -10.70 0.23
C ARG A 42 1.11 -11.57 1.47
N HIS A 43 2.05 -12.47 1.75
CA HIS A 43 1.99 -13.36 2.91
C HIS A 43 2.10 -12.57 4.22
N GLU A 44 3.08 -11.66 4.32
CA GLU A 44 3.31 -10.83 5.50
C GLU A 44 2.13 -9.88 5.78
N LEU A 45 1.54 -9.29 4.73
CA LEU A 45 0.34 -8.45 4.85
C LEU A 45 -0.86 -9.22 5.41
N HIS A 46 -1.02 -10.48 4.98
CA HIS A 46 -2.07 -11.37 5.47
C HIS A 46 -1.79 -11.86 6.90
N ALA A 47 -0.53 -12.12 7.24
CA ALA A 47 -0.11 -12.49 8.58
C ALA A 47 -0.34 -11.35 9.60
N LEU A 48 -0.10 -10.10 9.20
CA LEU A 48 -0.35 -8.93 10.05
C LEU A 48 -1.84 -8.69 10.31
N VAL A 49 -2.67 -8.71 9.26
CA VAL A 49 -4.10 -8.44 9.38
C VAL A 49 -4.87 -9.45 8.52
N PRO A 50 -5.45 -10.50 9.12
CA PRO A 50 -6.15 -11.56 8.38
C PRO A 50 -7.54 -11.13 7.85
N SER A 51 -7.83 -9.82 7.79
CA SER A 51 -9.17 -9.31 7.48
C SER A 51 -9.20 -8.57 6.15
N ASP A 52 -9.54 -9.31 5.09
CA ASP A 52 -9.79 -8.83 3.72
C ASP A 52 -10.92 -7.78 3.63
N ARG A 53 -11.71 -7.63 4.71
CA ARG A 53 -12.81 -6.65 4.80
C ARG A 53 -12.33 -5.22 5.08
N VAL A 54 -11.08 -5.03 5.49
CA VAL A 54 -10.56 -3.72 5.89
C VAL A 54 -10.17 -2.93 4.64
N ARG A 55 -10.81 -1.78 4.44
CA ARG A 55 -10.55 -0.90 3.28
C ARG A 55 -9.38 0.06 3.51
N THR A 56 -8.55 -0.22 4.49
CA THR A 56 -7.43 0.61 4.95
C THR A 56 -6.20 -0.26 5.17
N TYR A 57 -5.02 0.31 4.95
CA TYR A 57 -3.75 -0.28 5.33
C TYR A 57 -3.36 0.27 6.70
N THR A 58 -3.10 -0.63 7.66
CA THR A 58 -2.59 -0.26 8.97
C THR A 58 -1.14 0.25 8.85
N PRO A 59 -0.62 1.04 9.81
CA PRO A 59 0.77 1.50 9.75
C PRO A 59 1.77 0.35 9.61
N ALA A 60 1.49 -0.83 10.20
CA ALA A 60 2.34 -2.01 10.03
C ALA A 60 2.33 -2.54 8.58
N GLN A 61 1.16 -2.59 7.93
CA GLN A 61 1.05 -2.97 6.52
C GLN A 61 1.72 -1.93 5.60
N VAL A 62 1.56 -0.65 5.91
CA VAL A 62 2.18 0.45 5.15
C VAL A 62 3.69 0.35 5.20
N ARG A 63 4.27 0.02 6.38
CA ARG A 63 5.72 -0.25 6.50
C ARG A 63 6.18 -1.34 5.56
N LEU A 64 5.52 -2.48 5.57
CA LEU A 64 5.89 -3.59 4.68
C LEU A 64 5.82 -3.20 3.21
N ILE A 65 4.76 -2.48 2.82
CA ILE A 65 4.60 -2.00 1.44
C ILE A 65 5.75 -1.06 1.06
N VAL A 66 6.11 -0.13 1.95
CA VAL A 66 7.22 0.81 1.74
C VAL A 66 8.58 0.13 1.74
N GLU A 67 8.77 -0.89 2.59
CA GLU A 67 10.00 -1.67 2.63
C GLU A 67 10.20 -2.52 1.37
N ALA A 68 9.10 -3.00 0.77
CA ALA A 68 9.15 -3.80 -0.46
C ALA A 68 9.13 -2.97 -1.75
N LEU A 69 8.37 -1.86 -1.78
CA LEU A 69 8.15 -1.03 -2.98
C LEU A 69 8.96 0.27 -2.98
N GLY A 70 9.48 0.69 -1.83
CA GLY A 70 10.10 2.01 -1.60
C GLY A 70 9.12 3.04 -1.04
N GLU A 71 9.64 4.18 -0.58
CA GLU A 71 8.80 5.32 -0.16
C GLU A 71 8.14 5.98 -1.37
N PRO A 72 6.85 6.37 -1.30
CA PRO A 72 6.21 7.09 -2.39
C PRO A 72 6.82 8.49 -2.55
N ASP A 73 6.92 8.94 -3.79
CA ASP A 73 7.41 10.28 -4.17
C ASP A 73 6.29 11.31 -3.88
N VAL A 74 6.23 11.79 -2.64
CA VAL A 74 5.24 12.78 -2.14
C VAL A 74 5.84 14.17 -1.95
#